data_AF-A0A4S5CF12-F1
#
_entry.id   AF-A0A4S5CF12-F1
#
_cell.length_a   1.000
_cell.length_b   1.000
_cell.length_c   1.000
_cell.angle_alpha   90.00
_cell.angle_beta   90.00
_cell.angle_gamma   90.00
#
_symmetry.space_group_name_H-M   'P 1'
#
loop_
_entity.id
_entity.type
_entity.pdbx_description
1 polymer ?
#
loop_
_entity_poly.entity_id
_entity_poly.type
_entity_poly.pdbx_seq_one_letter_code
_entity_poly.pdbx_strand_id
1 'polypeptide(L)'
;MDFPAYTPAAVRVLITTLIEGDSREQQGWASSLANAEEILSGIERTIESFLQRGREDYLPSLRIQRAEALAHRDSVAVEVACLCRLGQDPRMAEPFALLTRIFSDDQQWENFIRSAWAAHQDFAKSRDKSNRAADQADVVVNAIETVVNAIDHFSDIGISGPDELYSIPALLGQTDNHADRGRNLHMWRVLRGYLLGDQPEREMPKAKPALVSDEPFTTLDVQFIPADEIMVTDPAEEVRNSLRYAWSTAPTLTALLGTLANKMRDFKPEKSGMVAAAIASRKQNPKTEYIRAFGYQLTKQYHFTLTQPIMLAMAHVANVVLNSPDVVVTYDDVRKALA
;
A
#
# COMPACT_ATOMS: atom_id res chain seq x y z
N MET A 1 -12.85 -34.79 10.48
CA MET A 1 -14.09 -34.48 9.72
C MET A 1 -14.56 -35.69 8.93
N ASP A 2 -15.87 -35.90 8.82
CA ASP A 2 -16.45 -36.93 7.94
C ASP A 2 -16.63 -36.37 6.53
N PHE A 3 -15.89 -36.91 5.56
CA PHE A 3 -15.97 -36.48 4.16
C PHE A 3 -16.83 -37.46 3.35
N PRO A 4 -17.68 -36.96 2.44
CA PRO A 4 -18.39 -37.80 1.49
C PRO A 4 -17.44 -38.63 0.61
N ALA A 5 -17.92 -39.79 0.14
CA ALA A 5 -17.12 -40.72 -0.66
C ALA A 5 -16.59 -40.09 -1.96
N TYR A 6 -17.29 -39.11 -2.52
CA TYR A 6 -16.91 -38.43 -3.75
C TYR A 6 -15.75 -37.43 -3.58
N THR A 7 -15.39 -37.03 -2.35
CA THR A 7 -14.33 -36.05 -2.12
C THR A 7 -12.95 -36.70 -2.33
N PRO A 8 -12.09 -36.18 -3.24
CA PRO A 8 -10.76 -36.74 -3.47
C PRO A 8 -9.88 -36.74 -2.21
N ALA A 9 -9.01 -37.75 -2.06
CA ALA A 9 -8.18 -37.91 -0.87
C ALA A 9 -7.30 -36.68 -0.58
N ALA A 10 -6.64 -36.13 -1.60
CA ALA A 10 -5.84 -34.91 -1.50
C ALA A 10 -6.65 -33.72 -0.94
N VAL A 11 -7.90 -33.57 -1.39
CA VAL A 11 -8.80 -32.50 -0.91
C VAL A 11 -9.17 -32.70 0.55
N ARG A 12 -9.41 -33.95 0.99
CA ARG A 12 -9.70 -34.26 2.40
C ARG A 12 -8.52 -33.90 3.29
N VAL A 13 -7.32 -34.32 2.89
CA VAL A 13 -6.08 -34.01 3.62
C VAL A 13 -5.90 -32.50 3.72
N LEU A 14 -5.96 -31.79 2.59
CA LEU A 14 -5.82 -30.34 2.57
C LEU A 14 -6.82 -29.62 3.48
N ILE A 15 -8.12 -29.93 3.36
CA ILE A 15 -9.15 -29.25 4.15
C ILE A 15 -8.99 -29.56 5.64
N THR A 16 -8.63 -30.80 5.99
CA THR A 16 -8.32 -31.20 7.37
C THR A 16 -7.14 -30.40 7.90
N THR A 17 -6.04 -30.32 7.14
CA THR A 17 -4.87 -29.52 7.49
C THR A 17 -5.20 -28.05 7.68
N LEU A 18 -5.99 -27.44 6.80
CA LEU A 18 -6.36 -26.01 6.95
C LEU A 18 -7.26 -25.79 8.17
N ILE A 19 -8.20 -26.68 8.45
CA ILE A 19 -9.15 -26.53 9.55
C ILE A 19 -8.49 -26.83 10.90
N GLU A 20 -7.76 -27.94 11.00
CA GLU A 20 -7.19 -28.44 12.26
C GLU A 20 -5.78 -27.88 12.52
N GLY A 21 -5.05 -27.49 11.48
CA GLY A 21 -3.65 -27.09 11.51
C GLY A 21 -2.72 -28.25 11.18
N ASP A 22 -1.43 -27.95 10.97
CA ASP A 22 -0.37 -28.94 10.85
C ASP A 22 0.95 -28.47 11.51
N SER A 23 2.04 -29.17 11.25
CA SER A 23 3.36 -28.82 11.78
C SER A 23 3.93 -27.51 11.23
N ARG A 24 3.41 -27.01 10.09
CA ARG A 24 3.81 -25.75 9.44
C ARG A 24 2.86 -24.60 9.77
N GLU A 25 1.57 -24.87 9.91
CA GLU A 25 0.52 -23.96 10.34
C GLU A 25 -0.08 -24.48 11.66
N GLN A 26 0.63 -24.24 12.77
CA GLN A 26 0.30 -24.81 14.09
C GLN A 26 -1.10 -24.46 14.60
N GLN A 27 -1.73 -23.41 14.07
CA GLN A 27 -3.10 -23.02 14.39
C GLN A 27 -3.95 -23.08 13.13
N GLY A 28 -4.76 -24.14 13.02
CA GLY A 28 -5.79 -24.23 11.99
C GLY A 28 -6.93 -23.23 12.21
N TRP A 29 -7.74 -23.04 11.16
CA TRP A 29 -8.85 -22.10 11.16
C TRP A 29 -9.91 -22.39 12.24
N ALA A 30 -10.10 -23.65 12.65
CA ALA A 30 -10.99 -23.99 13.76
C ALA A 30 -10.48 -23.44 15.10
N SER A 31 -9.17 -23.54 15.35
CA SER A 31 -8.54 -22.96 16.55
C SER A 31 -8.59 -21.43 16.52
N SER A 32 -8.40 -20.81 15.35
CA SER A 32 -8.57 -19.36 15.20
C SER A 32 -10.01 -18.92 15.48
N LEU A 33 -11.01 -19.69 15.03
CA LEU A 33 -12.42 -19.41 15.31
C LEU A 33 -12.73 -19.52 16.81
N ALA A 34 -12.29 -20.61 17.45
CA ALA A 34 -12.47 -20.81 18.88
C ALA A 34 -11.84 -19.68 19.71
N ASN A 35 -10.62 -19.24 19.35
CA ASN A 35 -9.97 -18.11 19.98
C ASN A 35 -10.73 -16.79 19.77
N ALA A 36 -11.25 -16.54 18.56
CA ALA A 36 -12.06 -15.35 18.29
C ALA A 36 -13.36 -15.33 19.13
N GLU A 37 -13.99 -16.49 19.30
CA GLU A 37 -15.17 -16.66 20.15
C GLU A 37 -14.84 -16.48 21.64
N GLU A 38 -13.69 -16.97 22.10
CA GLU A 38 -13.21 -16.76 23.47
C GLU A 38 -12.96 -15.26 23.77
N ILE A 39 -12.29 -14.55 22.85
CA ILE A 39 -12.03 -13.11 22.95
C ILE A 39 -13.35 -12.34 23.03
N LEU A 40 -14.29 -12.61 22.10
CA LEU A 40 -15.60 -11.96 22.09
C LEU A 40 -16.34 -12.20 23.42
N SER A 41 -16.37 -13.45 23.88
CA SER A 41 -16.98 -13.82 25.17
C SER A 41 -16.30 -13.14 26.37
N GLY A 42 -14.98 -12.91 26.31
CA GLY A 42 -14.23 -12.16 27.32
C GLY A 42 -14.61 -10.68 27.37
N ILE A 43 -14.77 -10.04 26.21
CA ILE A 43 -15.22 -8.65 26.09
C ILE A 43 -16.65 -8.51 26.62
N GLU A 44 -17.55 -9.43 26.26
CA GLU A 44 -18.94 -9.42 26.71
C GLU A 44 -19.06 -9.57 28.24
N ARG A 45 -18.31 -10.50 28.83
CA ARG A 45 -18.20 -10.63 30.30
C ARG A 45 -17.64 -9.36 30.95
N THR A 46 -16.67 -8.71 30.32
CA THR A 46 -16.12 -7.45 30.83
C THR A 46 -17.18 -6.35 30.82
N ILE A 47 -17.90 -6.17 29.71
CA ILE A 47 -19.02 -5.23 29.60
C ILE A 47 -20.06 -5.47 30.69
N GLU A 48 -20.47 -6.72 30.90
CA GLU A 48 -21.44 -7.09 31.93
C GLU A 48 -20.94 -6.72 33.34
N SER A 49 -19.67 -7.01 33.66
CA SER A 49 -19.10 -6.67 34.97
C SER A 49 -19.04 -5.15 35.22
N PHE A 50 -18.80 -4.35 34.18
CA PHE A 50 -18.75 -2.89 34.29
C PHE A 50 -20.15 -2.30 34.48
N LEU A 51 -21.16 -2.86 33.78
CA LEU A 51 -22.57 -2.52 33.98
C LEU A 51 -23.02 -2.81 35.42
N GLN A 52 -22.66 -3.98 35.96
CA GLN A 52 -23.00 -4.35 37.35
C GLN A 52 -22.33 -3.42 38.39
N ARG A 53 -21.18 -2.84 38.08
CA ARG A 53 -20.43 -1.94 38.96
C ARG A 53 -20.77 -0.45 38.77
N GLY A 54 -21.69 -0.11 37.86
CA GLY A 54 -22.05 1.28 37.55
C GLY A 54 -20.91 2.10 36.94
N ARG A 55 -19.94 1.46 36.28
CA ARG A 55 -18.79 2.15 35.66
C ARG A 55 -19.04 2.37 34.17
N GLU A 56 -19.73 3.47 33.85
CA GLU A 56 -20.17 3.75 32.48
C GLU A 56 -19.07 4.33 31.57
N ASP A 57 -18.04 4.97 32.14
CA ASP A 57 -17.00 5.70 31.39
C ASP A 57 -16.23 4.84 30.36
N TYR A 58 -16.17 3.52 30.58
CA TYR A 58 -15.43 2.58 29.73
C TYR A 58 -16.32 1.82 28.73
N LEU A 59 -17.65 1.97 28.82
CA LEU A 59 -18.57 1.25 27.94
C LEU A 59 -18.45 1.64 26.46
N PRO A 60 -18.22 2.91 26.08
CA PRO A 60 -18.07 3.26 24.67
C PRO A 60 -16.90 2.55 23.99
N SER A 61 -15.73 2.50 24.62
CA SER A 61 -14.55 1.82 24.05
C SER A 61 -14.74 0.30 24.00
N LEU A 62 -15.34 -0.31 25.03
CA LEU A 62 -15.66 -1.74 25.03
C LEU A 62 -16.68 -2.13 23.95
N ARG A 63 -17.65 -1.26 23.64
CA ARG A 63 -18.60 -1.49 22.54
C ARG A 63 -17.93 -1.49 21.17
N ILE A 64 -16.94 -0.61 20.96
CA ILE A 64 -16.12 -0.61 19.75
C ILE A 64 -15.33 -1.92 19.66
N GLN A 65 -14.64 -2.30 20.73
CA GLN A 65 -13.88 -3.57 20.78
C GLN A 65 -14.78 -4.78 20.52
N ARG A 66 -15.99 -4.81 21.09
CA ARG A 66 -16.97 -5.88 20.83
C ARG A 66 -17.35 -5.94 19.35
N ALA A 67 -17.63 -4.81 18.72
CA ALA A 67 -17.99 -4.76 17.30
C ALA A 67 -16.83 -5.25 16.41
N GLU A 68 -15.60 -4.86 16.73
CA GLU A 68 -14.39 -5.33 16.02
C GLU A 68 -14.17 -6.83 16.22
N ALA A 69 -14.30 -7.34 17.45
CA ALA A 69 -14.16 -8.75 17.77
C ALA A 69 -15.25 -9.61 17.10
N LEU A 70 -16.49 -9.13 17.07
CA LEU A 70 -17.59 -9.79 16.37
C LEU A 70 -17.33 -9.87 14.86
N ALA A 71 -16.93 -8.76 14.24
CA ALA A 71 -16.60 -8.72 12.82
C ALA A 71 -15.42 -9.66 12.47
N HIS A 72 -14.41 -9.76 13.35
CA HIS A 72 -13.32 -10.70 13.19
C HIS A 72 -13.80 -12.15 13.29
N ARG A 73 -14.56 -12.50 14.33
CA ARG A 73 -15.13 -13.83 14.52
C ARG A 73 -15.98 -14.25 13.32
N ASP A 74 -16.86 -13.38 12.84
CA ASP A 74 -17.73 -13.69 11.70
C ASP A 74 -16.93 -13.88 10.42
N SER A 75 -15.89 -13.07 10.20
CA SER A 75 -14.97 -13.28 9.08
C SER A 75 -14.29 -14.65 9.13
N VAL A 76 -13.81 -15.08 10.29
CA VAL A 76 -13.16 -16.39 10.47
C VAL A 76 -14.17 -17.54 10.30
N ALA A 77 -15.39 -17.38 10.83
CA ALA A 77 -16.46 -18.35 10.69
C ALA A 77 -16.85 -18.58 9.22
N VAL A 78 -16.86 -17.52 8.42
CA VAL A 78 -17.10 -17.57 6.97
C VAL A 78 -16.02 -18.39 6.26
N GLU A 79 -14.75 -18.24 6.62
CA GLU A 79 -13.64 -19.03 6.05
C GLU A 79 -13.77 -20.52 6.39
N VAL A 80 -14.01 -20.85 7.66
CA VAL A 80 -14.24 -22.24 8.10
C VAL A 80 -15.42 -22.85 7.35
N ALA A 81 -16.54 -22.13 7.26
CA ALA A 81 -17.73 -22.60 6.55
C ALA A 81 -17.46 -22.82 5.05
N CYS A 82 -16.64 -21.96 4.43
CA CYS A 82 -16.22 -22.11 3.02
C CYS A 82 -15.43 -23.40 2.82
N LEU A 83 -14.43 -23.66 3.67
CA LEU A 83 -13.63 -24.89 3.62
C LEU A 83 -14.50 -26.15 3.83
N CYS A 84 -15.41 -26.13 4.79
CA CYS A 84 -16.35 -27.25 4.98
C CYS A 84 -17.22 -27.49 3.74
N ARG A 85 -17.77 -26.43 3.12
CA ARG A 85 -18.55 -26.57 1.88
C ARG A 85 -17.73 -27.15 0.74
N LEU A 86 -16.49 -26.69 0.54
CA LEU A 86 -15.60 -27.23 -0.49
C LEU A 86 -15.31 -28.72 -0.32
N GLY A 87 -15.33 -29.24 0.92
CA GLY A 87 -15.08 -30.65 1.21
C GLY A 87 -16.32 -31.54 1.26
N GLN A 88 -17.48 -30.98 1.64
CA GLN A 88 -18.65 -31.76 2.05
C GLN A 88 -19.95 -31.40 1.33
N ASP A 89 -20.02 -30.27 0.60
CA ASP A 89 -21.25 -29.86 -0.09
C ASP A 89 -21.57 -30.84 -1.24
N PRO A 90 -22.80 -31.38 -1.35
CA PRO A 90 -23.20 -32.32 -2.41
C PRO A 90 -22.94 -31.80 -3.83
N ARG A 91 -23.01 -30.47 -4.03
CA ARG A 91 -22.76 -29.84 -5.33
C ARG A 91 -21.30 -29.95 -5.78
N MET A 92 -20.37 -30.31 -4.89
CA MET A 92 -18.97 -30.56 -5.23
C MET A 92 -18.73 -31.92 -5.90
N ALA A 93 -19.71 -32.83 -5.89
CA ALA A 93 -19.55 -34.14 -6.53
C ALA A 93 -19.29 -34.04 -8.04
N GLU A 94 -20.01 -33.15 -8.74
CA GLU A 94 -19.86 -32.93 -10.18
C GLU A 94 -18.51 -32.31 -10.58
N PRO A 95 -18.04 -31.19 -10.00
CA PRO A 95 -16.73 -30.64 -10.33
C PRO A 95 -15.60 -31.62 -9.99
N PHE A 96 -15.71 -32.41 -8.91
CA PHE A 96 -14.71 -33.45 -8.63
C PHE A 96 -14.70 -34.53 -9.70
N ALA A 97 -15.86 -35.05 -10.11
CA ALA A 97 -15.94 -36.03 -11.18
C ALA A 97 -15.37 -35.50 -12.52
N LEU A 98 -15.56 -34.22 -12.82
CA LEU A 98 -14.98 -33.57 -13.99
C LEU A 98 -13.45 -33.49 -13.89
N LEU A 99 -12.93 -33.03 -12.76
CA LEU A 99 -11.51 -32.78 -12.55
C LEU A 99 -10.69 -34.07 -12.40
N THR A 100 -11.26 -35.17 -11.89
CA THR A 100 -10.58 -36.48 -11.81
C THR A 100 -10.09 -36.99 -13.17
N ARG A 101 -10.72 -36.56 -14.27
CA ARG A 101 -10.30 -36.95 -15.63
C ARG A 101 -9.11 -36.14 -16.15
N ILE A 102 -8.77 -35.04 -15.49
CA ILE A 102 -7.79 -34.05 -15.95
C ILE A 102 -6.61 -33.97 -15.01
N PHE A 103 -6.86 -34.00 -13.70
CA PHE A 103 -5.83 -33.85 -12.69
C PHE A 103 -5.07 -35.18 -12.55
N SER A 104 -3.75 -35.10 -12.67
CA SER A 104 -2.83 -36.22 -12.63
C SER A 104 -2.17 -36.42 -11.27
N ASP A 105 -2.17 -35.40 -10.41
CA ASP A 105 -1.51 -35.42 -9.11
C ASP A 105 -2.28 -34.66 -8.03
N ASP A 106 -1.91 -34.92 -6.78
CA ASP A 106 -2.52 -34.32 -5.58
C ASP A 106 -2.27 -32.81 -5.49
N GLN A 107 -1.14 -32.32 -6.02
CA GLN A 107 -0.79 -30.90 -5.98
C GLN A 107 -1.77 -30.06 -6.82
N GLN A 108 -2.25 -30.60 -7.94
CA GLN A 108 -3.26 -29.93 -8.75
C GLN A 108 -4.59 -29.78 -8.00
N TRP A 109 -5.01 -30.82 -7.27
CA TRP A 109 -6.18 -30.74 -6.39
C TRP A 109 -6.01 -29.68 -5.32
N GLU A 110 -4.86 -29.69 -4.65
CA GLU A 110 -4.57 -28.73 -3.60
C GLU A 110 -4.57 -27.30 -4.13
N ASN A 111 -3.87 -27.05 -5.23
CA ASN A 111 -3.77 -25.73 -5.84
C ASN A 111 -5.14 -25.22 -6.29
N PHE A 112 -5.98 -26.09 -6.84
CA PHE A 112 -7.32 -25.72 -7.28
C PHE A 112 -8.21 -25.33 -6.09
N ILE A 113 -8.23 -26.11 -5.03
CA ILE A 113 -9.03 -25.83 -3.83
C ILE A 113 -8.50 -24.62 -3.06
N ARG A 114 -7.17 -24.49 -2.89
CA ARG A 114 -6.56 -23.31 -2.29
C ARG A 114 -6.88 -22.04 -3.08
N SER A 115 -6.87 -22.10 -4.41
CA SER A 115 -7.24 -20.98 -5.28
C SER A 115 -8.72 -20.60 -5.11
N ALA A 116 -9.62 -21.60 -5.08
CA ALA A 116 -11.05 -21.38 -4.90
C ALA A 116 -11.37 -20.74 -3.54
N TRP A 117 -10.71 -21.21 -2.49
CA TRP A 117 -10.84 -20.68 -1.14
C TRP A 117 -10.25 -19.27 -1.01
N ALA A 118 -9.01 -19.05 -1.46
CA ALA A 118 -8.35 -17.74 -1.39
C ALA A 118 -9.09 -16.64 -2.19
N ALA A 119 -9.75 -17.02 -3.29
CA ALA A 119 -10.56 -16.10 -4.09
C ALA A 119 -11.83 -15.61 -3.39
N HIS A 120 -12.25 -16.24 -2.28
CA HIS A 120 -13.45 -15.86 -1.51
C HIS A 120 -13.29 -14.57 -0.69
N GLN A 121 -12.09 -13.98 -0.70
CA GLN A 121 -11.81 -12.74 0.01
C GLN A 121 -12.75 -11.59 -0.38
N ASP A 122 -13.15 -10.77 0.60
CA ASP A 122 -13.86 -9.52 0.35
C ASP A 122 -12.94 -8.47 -0.31
N PHE A 123 -13.16 -8.24 -1.61
CA PHE A 123 -12.43 -7.24 -2.39
C PHE A 123 -12.97 -5.81 -2.25
N ALA A 124 -14.13 -5.60 -1.60
CA ALA A 124 -14.73 -4.27 -1.46
C ALA A 124 -13.78 -3.32 -0.72
N LYS A 125 -13.17 -3.76 0.38
CA LYS A 125 -12.20 -2.96 1.14
C LYS A 125 -10.98 -2.57 0.31
N SER A 126 -10.50 -3.46 -0.56
CA SER A 126 -9.36 -3.17 -1.44
C SER A 126 -9.72 -2.17 -2.53
N ARG A 127 -10.92 -2.30 -3.10
CA ARG A 127 -11.49 -1.36 -4.06
C ARG A 127 -11.67 0.02 -3.43
N ASP A 128 -12.25 0.11 -2.24
CA ASP A 128 -12.46 1.37 -1.53
C ASP A 128 -11.14 2.08 -1.24
N LYS A 129 -10.11 1.33 -0.81
CA LYS A 129 -8.76 1.89 -0.64
C LYS A 129 -8.18 2.40 -1.95
N SER A 130 -8.41 1.68 -3.06
CA SER A 130 -7.96 2.10 -4.40
C SER A 130 -8.66 3.38 -4.84
N ASN A 131 -9.98 3.45 -4.70
CA ASN A 131 -10.77 4.63 -5.03
C ASN A 131 -10.33 5.84 -4.19
N ARG A 132 -10.22 5.67 -2.86
CA ARG A 132 -9.73 6.73 -1.97
C ARG A 132 -8.33 7.21 -2.32
N ALA A 133 -7.44 6.34 -2.78
CA ALA A 133 -6.11 6.74 -3.22
C ALA A 133 -6.15 7.56 -4.52
N ALA A 134 -7.04 7.22 -5.46
CA ALA A 134 -7.27 8.01 -6.66
C ALA A 134 -7.90 9.37 -6.33
N ASP A 135 -8.95 9.39 -5.51
CA ASP A 135 -9.60 10.63 -5.07
C ASP A 135 -8.59 11.55 -4.35
N GLN A 136 -7.73 10.97 -3.51
CA GLN A 136 -6.68 11.72 -2.82
C GLN A 136 -5.62 12.26 -3.79
N ALA A 137 -5.31 11.53 -4.87
CA ALA A 137 -4.42 12.02 -5.90
C ALA A 137 -4.97 13.28 -6.57
N ASP A 138 -6.28 13.29 -6.89
CA ASP A 138 -6.95 14.47 -7.45
C ASP A 138 -6.95 15.67 -6.48
N VAL A 139 -7.18 15.42 -5.19
CA VAL A 139 -7.08 16.46 -4.14
C VAL A 139 -5.67 17.06 -4.09
N VAL A 140 -4.64 16.22 -4.17
CA VAL A 140 -3.24 16.67 -4.19
C VAL A 140 -2.93 17.50 -5.44
N VAL A 141 -3.39 17.06 -6.62
CA VAL A 141 -3.22 17.81 -7.87
C VAL A 141 -3.84 19.21 -7.77
N ASN A 142 -5.10 19.30 -7.34
CA ASN A 142 -5.80 20.58 -7.20
C ASN A 142 -5.10 21.53 -6.19
N ALA A 143 -4.60 20.98 -5.09
CA ALA A 143 -3.85 21.74 -4.10
C ALA A 143 -2.54 22.28 -4.69
N ILE A 144 -1.80 21.45 -5.42
CA ILE A 144 -0.56 21.86 -6.09
C ILE A 144 -0.83 22.97 -7.11
N GLU A 145 -1.84 22.82 -7.97
CA GLU A 145 -2.22 23.84 -8.95
C GLU A 145 -2.59 25.17 -8.27
N THR A 146 -3.31 25.11 -7.16
CA THR A 146 -3.66 26.30 -6.38
C THR A 146 -2.41 27.01 -5.86
N VAL A 147 -1.43 26.27 -5.34
CA VAL A 147 -0.16 26.84 -4.86
C VAL A 147 0.65 27.44 -6.02
N VAL A 148 0.76 26.73 -7.14
CA VAL A 148 1.48 27.22 -8.34
C VAL A 148 0.86 28.53 -8.83
N ASN A 149 -0.46 28.57 -9.01
CA ASN A 149 -1.16 29.78 -9.46
C ASN A 149 -0.99 30.95 -8.48
N ALA A 150 -0.95 30.68 -7.17
CA ALA A 150 -0.72 31.70 -6.16
C ALA A 150 0.71 32.27 -6.22
N ILE A 151 1.72 31.42 -6.42
CA ILE A 151 3.12 31.85 -6.57
C ILE A 151 3.30 32.68 -7.84
N ASP A 152 2.73 32.23 -8.97
CA ASP A 152 2.79 32.93 -10.25
C ASP A 152 2.09 34.29 -10.15
N HIS A 153 0.87 34.34 -9.61
CA HIS A 153 0.16 35.60 -9.41
C HIS A 153 0.92 36.55 -8.48
N PHE A 154 1.56 36.04 -7.42
CA PHE A 154 2.37 36.86 -6.53
C PHE A 154 3.60 37.44 -7.24
N SER A 155 4.24 36.69 -8.14
CA SER A 155 5.31 37.18 -9.01
C SER A 155 4.83 38.28 -9.96
N ASP A 156 3.63 38.13 -10.53
CA ASP A 156 3.06 39.07 -11.51
C ASP A 156 2.70 40.43 -10.91
N ILE A 157 2.40 40.48 -9.61
CA ILE A 157 2.13 41.74 -8.89
C ILE A 157 3.38 42.64 -8.86
N GLY A 158 4.58 42.09 -9.10
CA GLY A 158 5.83 42.85 -9.13
C GLY A 158 6.35 43.29 -7.77
N ILE A 159 5.81 42.70 -6.69
CA ILE A 159 6.33 42.86 -5.32
C ILE A 159 7.34 41.74 -5.06
N SER A 160 8.54 42.09 -4.60
CA SER A 160 9.55 41.10 -4.22
C SER A 160 9.05 40.29 -3.03
N GLY A 161 8.77 39.01 -3.29
CA GLY A 161 8.42 38.03 -2.27
C GLY A 161 9.60 37.53 -1.46
N PRO A 162 9.34 36.69 -0.44
CA PRO A 162 10.39 35.89 0.19
C PRO A 162 11.04 34.95 -0.84
N ASP A 163 12.37 34.85 -0.81
CA ASP A 163 13.16 34.08 -1.78
C ASP A 163 12.78 32.60 -1.80
N GLU A 164 12.26 32.05 -0.69
CA GLU A 164 11.83 30.66 -0.55
C GLU A 164 10.70 30.27 -1.51
N LEU A 165 9.93 31.23 -2.02
CA LEU A 165 8.89 30.96 -3.02
C LEU A 165 9.46 30.71 -4.42
N TYR A 166 10.68 31.19 -4.68
CA TYR A 166 11.30 31.21 -6.00
C TYR A 166 12.61 30.42 -6.07
N SER A 167 13.21 30.12 -4.93
CA SER A 167 14.54 29.49 -4.80
C SER A 167 14.47 28.24 -3.93
N ILE A 168 14.73 27.08 -4.55
CA ILE A 168 14.87 25.81 -3.83
C ILE A 168 16.01 25.88 -2.80
N PRO A 169 17.19 26.46 -3.10
CA PRO A 169 18.23 26.70 -2.10
C PRO A 169 17.74 27.47 -0.87
N ALA A 170 16.99 28.56 -1.07
CA ALA A 170 16.45 29.36 0.03
C ALA A 170 15.46 28.55 0.87
N LEU A 171 14.53 27.84 0.21
CA LEU A 171 13.55 26.99 0.88
C LEU A 171 14.22 25.89 1.71
N LEU A 172 15.21 25.19 1.13
CA LEU A 172 15.98 24.17 1.85
C LEU A 172 16.74 24.79 3.02
N GLY A 173 17.34 25.97 2.82
CA GLY A 173 18.01 26.80 3.82
C GLY A 173 17.19 27.03 5.10
N GLN A 174 15.87 27.13 4.97
CA GLN A 174 14.94 27.34 6.08
C GLN A 174 14.22 26.08 6.56
N THR A 175 14.28 24.98 5.80
CA THR A 175 13.55 23.75 6.14
C THR A 175 14.36 22.85 7.07
N ASP A 176 13.80 22.49 8.22
CA ASP A 176 14.41 21.54 9.18
C ASP A 176 13.84 20.12 9.03
N ASN A 177 14.67 19.11 9.29
CA ASN A 177 14.24 17.71 9.30
C ASN A 177 13.87 17.26 10.73
N HIS A 178 12.58 17.19 11.02
CA HIS A 178 12.04 16.71 12.30
C HIS A 178 11.63 15.23 12.32
N ALA A 179 11.94 14.48 11.26
CA ALA A 179 11.72 13.04 11.25
C ALA A 179 12.43 12.36 12.45
N ASP A 180 11.91 11.20 12.86
CA ASP A 180 12.46 10.40 13.97
C ASP A 180 12.67 11.18 15.27
N ARG A 181 11.70 12.05 15.61
CA ARG A 181 11.73 12.89 16.82
C ARG A 181 12.96 13.81 16.88
N GLY A 182 13.42 14.29 15.72
CA GLY A 182 14.51 15.26 15.61
C GLY A 182 15.92 14.66 15.71
N ARG A 183 16.08 13.32 15.71
CA ARG A 183 17.41 12.68 15.71
C ARG A 183 18.29 13.11 14.53
N ASN A 184 17.66 13.38 13.38
CA ASN A 184 18.36 13.75 12.16
C ASN A 184 18.55 15.27 12.01
N LEU A 185 18.03 16.08 12.94
CA LEU A 185 18.03 17.54 12.80
C LEU A 185 19.45 18.13 12.73
N HIS A 186 20.32 17.72 13.65
CA HIS A 186 21.70 18.23 13.68
C HIS A 186 22.48 17.81 12.43
N MET A 187 22.36 16.54 12.02
CA MET A 187 23.00 16.04 10.80
C MET A 187 22.49 16.76 9.55
N TRP A 188 21.18 17.00 9.47
CA TRP A 188 20.58 17.76 8.37
C TRP A 188 21.12 19.19 8.29
N ARG A 189 21.18 19.92 9.42
CA ARG A 189 21.69 21.30 9.44
C ARG A 189 23.14 21.40 8.99
N VAL A 190 23.98 20.44 9.39
CA VAL A 190 25.38 20.36 8.93
C VAL A 190 25.44 20.05 7.43
N LEU A 191 24.76 18.99 6.97
CA LEU A 191 24.76 18.59 5.55
C LEU A 191 24.15 19.65 4.64
N ARG A 192 23.15 20.39 5.12
CA ARG A 192 22.49 21.45 4.36
C ARG A 192 23.48 22.53 3.91
N GLY A 193 24.36 22.99 4.80
CA GLY A 193 25.38 23.97 4.42
C GLY A 193 26.27 23.46 3.28
N TYR A 194 26.74 22.21 3.38
CA TYR A 194 27.51 21.58 2.31
C TYR A 194 26.73 21.46 0.98
N LEU A 195 25.45 21.05 1.03
CA LEU A 195 24.60 20.89 -0.15
C LEU A 195 24.28 22.22 -0.84
N LEU A 196 24.15 23.30 -0.07
CA LEU A 196 23.92 24.65 -0.58
C LEU A 196 25.21 25.32 -1.08
N GLY A 197 26.37 24.71 -0.83
CA GLY A 197 27.67 25.28 -1.15
C GLY A 197 28.08 26.41 -0.19
N ASP A 198 27.45 26.48 0.98
CA ASP A 198 27.83 27.38 2.07
C ASP A 198 29.10 26.86 2.73
N GLN A 199 29.99 27.76 3.14
CA GLN A 199 31.10 27.33 3.99
C GLN A 199 30.51 26.84 5.32
N PRO A 200 30.98 25.71 5.89
CA PRO A 200 30.82 25.56 7.32
C PRO A 200 31.50 26.78 7.92
N GLU A 201 30.75 27.61 8.66
CA GLU A 201 31.38 28.58 9.53
C GLU A 201 32.35 27.77 10.37
N ARG A 202 33.65 27.86 10.07
CA ARG A 202 34.65 27.54 11.07
C ARG A 202 34.26 28.47 12.20
N GLU A 203 33.78 27.92 13.31
CA GLU A 203 33.84 28.58 14.60
C GLU A 203 35.32 28.85 14.87
N MET A 204 35.88 29.85 14.19
CA MET A 204 37.11 30.46 14.62
C MET A 204 36.74 31.01 16.00
N PRO A 205 37.47 30.64 17.06
CA PRO A 205 37.22 31.21 18.38
C PRO A 205 37.23 32.72 18.17
N LYS A 206 36.10 33.38 18.46
CA LYS A 206 35.96 34.83 18.35
C LYS A 206 37.10 35.44 19.16
N ALA A 207 38.21 35.76 18.48
CA ALA A 207 39.28 36.53 19.06
C ALA A 207 38.60 37.84 19.48
N LYS A 208 38.73 38.16 20.78
CA LYS A 208 38.20 39.39 21.35
C LYS A 208 38.46 40.54 20.37
N PRO A 209 37.45 41.38 20.06
CA PRO A 209 37.70 42.53 19.20
C PRO A 209 38.74 43.41 19.86
N ALA A 210 39.91 43.52 19.24
CA ALA A 210 40.85 44.58 19.53
C ALA A 210 40.23 45.88 19.02
N LEU A 211 40.29 46.92 19.86
CA LEU A 211 39.77 48.24 19.59
C LEU A 211 40.33 48.84 18.28
N VAL A 212 39.42 49.36 17.47
CA VAL A 212 39.49 50.56 16.60
C VAL A 212 40.52 50.56 15.46
N SER A 213 40.02 50.57 14.22
CA SER A 213 40.44 51.54 13.20
C SER A 213 39.36 51.72 12.15
N ASP A 214 39.02 52.98 11.86
CA ASP A 214 38.33 53.39 10.63
C ASP A 214 39.15 52.98 9.39
N GLU A 215 38.50 52.38 8.39
CA GLU A 215 38.80 52.33 6.93
C GLU A 215 38.45 50.95 6.29
N PRO A 216 38.30 50.85 4.96
CA PRO A 216 37.15 51.23 4.15
C PRO A 216 36.48 49.97 3.52
N PHE A 217 35.46 50.17 2.69
CA PHE A 217 34.78 49.11 1.92
C PHE A 217 35.74 48.06 1.36
N THR A 218 35.41 46.77 1.52
CA THR A 218 36.09 45.65 0.87
C THR A 218 36.16 45.89 -0.64
N THR A 219 37.35 46.24 -1.13
CA THR A 219 37.66 46.35 -2.54
C THR A 219 37.45 44.99 -3.21
N LEU A 220 36.54 44.93 -4.18
CA LEU A 220 36.43 43.80 -5.11
C LEU A 220 37.73 43.75 -5.93
N ASP A 221 38.59 42.78 -5.62
CA ASP A 221 39.83 42.55 -6.37
C ASP A 221 39.50 41.70 -7.60
N VAL A 222 39.27 42.37 -8.73
CA VAL A 222 39.02 41.71 -10.02
C VAL A 222 40.37 41.50 -10.70
N GLN A 223 40.91 40.29 -10.58
CA GLN A 223 42.13 39.90 -11.31
C GLN A 223 41.77 39.48 -12.74
N PHE A 224 42.27 40.24 -13.72
CA PHE A 224 42.25 39.85 -15.13
C PHE A 224 43.50 39.03 -15.44
N ILE A 225 43.30 37.75 -15.71
CA ILE A 225 44.39 36.80 -15.98
C ILE A 225 44.45 36.54 -17.51
N PRO A 226 45.65 36.47 -18.11
CA PRO A 226 45.84 36.09 -19.52
C PRO A 226 45.27 34.71 -19.84
N ALA A 227 44.73 34.50 -21.05
CA ALA A 227 44.05 33.25 -21.44
C ALA A 227 44.94 31.99 -21.45
N ASP A 228 46.24 32.19 -21.33
CA ASP A 228 47.33 31.22 -21.38
C ASP A 228 47.81 30.74 -20.00
N GLU A 229 47.33 31.33 -18.90
CA GLU A 229 47.58 30.85 -17.54
C GLU A 229 46.42 29.97 -17.03
N ILE A 230 46.69 28.67 -16.84
CA ILE A 230 45.75 27.74 -16.21
C ILE A 230 45.71 28.05 -14.71
N MET A 231 44.66 28.75 -14.25
CA MET A 231 44.38 28.84 -12.82
C MET A 231 44.12 27.45 -12.27
N VAL A 232 44.95 27.01 -11.31
CA VAL A 232 44.62 25.88 -10.46
C VAL A 232 43.64 26.38 -9.40
N THR A 233 42.35 26.29 -9.68
CA THR A 233 41.31 26.51 -8.67
C THR A 233 41.48 25.48 -7.57
N ASP A 234 41.33 25.89 -6.30
CA ASP A 234 41.26 24.95 -5.19
C ASP A 234 40.13 23.94 -5.48
N PRO A 235 40.39 22.62 -5.47
CA PRO A 235 39.34 21.61 -5.71
C PRO A 235 38.09 21.82 -4.87
N ALA A 236 38.22 22.31 -3.63
CA ALA A 236 37.06 22.62 -2.78
C ALA A 236 36.24 23.81 -3.29
N GLU A 237 36.90 24.81 -3.89
CA GLU A 237 36.25 25.96 -4.51
C GLU A 237 35.60 25.61 -5.85
N GLU A 238 36.24 24.77 -6.65
CA GLU A 238 35.67 24.24 -7.88
C GLU A 238 34.37 23.46 -7.61
N VAL A 239 34.36 22.61 -6.57
CA VAL A 239 33.15 21.90 -6.12
C VAL A 239 32.04 22.86 -5.70
N ARG A 240 32.36 23.93 -4.95
CA ARG A 240 31.36 24.94 -4.54
C ARG A 240 30.78 25.71 -5.73
N ASN A 241 31.65 26.15 -6.65
CA ASN A 241 31.22 26.86 -7.85
C ASN A 241 30.34 25.96 -8.72
N SER A 242 30.68 24.68 -8.82
CA SER A 242 29.87 23.66 -9.49
C SER A 242 28.50 23.48 -8.83
N LEU A 243 28.42 23.44 -7.50
CA LEU A 243 27.14 23.35 -6.77
C LEU A 243 26.28 24.60 -6.94
N ARG A 244 26.88 25.80 -6.85
CA ARG A 244 26.18 27.07 -7.08
C ARG A 244 25.65 27.16 -8.51
N TYR A 245 26.44 26.72 -9.48
CA TYR A 245 26.02 26.64 -10.88
C TYR A 245 24.90 25.61 -11.08
N ALA A 246 24.98 24.46 -10.43
CA ALA A 246 23.90 23.47 -10.46
C ALA A 246 22.59 24.02 -9.88
N TRP A 247 22.66 24.81 -8.79
CA TRP A 247 21.49 25.45 -8.21
C TRP A 247 20.93 26.59 -9.07
N SER A 248 21.78 27.36 -9.74
CA SER A 248 21.30 28.41 -10.65
C SER A 248 20.65 27.87 -11.93
N THR A 249 20.95 26.60 -12.27
CA THR A 249 20.35 25.88 -13.41
C THR A 249 19.22 24.94 -12.99
N ALA A 250 18.93 24.84 -11.69
CA ALA A 250 17.86 23.99 -11.18
C ALA A 250 16.47 24.49 -11.63
N PRO A 251 15.50 23.59 -11.85
CA PRO A 251 14.12 23.98 -12.11
C PRO A 251 13.55 24.83 -10.97
N THR A 252 12.61 25.72 -11.27
CA THR A 252 11.90 26.50 -10.24
C THR A 252 11.02 25.59 -9.37
N LEU A 253 10.66 26.08 -8.18
CA LEU A 253 9.70 25.39 -7.30
C LEU A 253 8.38 25.09 -8.03
N THR A 254 7.86 26.05 -8.81
CA THR A 254 6.65 25.88 -9.60
C THR A 254 6.80 24.80 -10.67
N ALA A 255 7.95 24.68 -11.32
CA ALA A 255 8.23 23.60 -12.29
C ALA A 255 8.30 22.21 -11.62
N LEU A 256 8.90 22.12 -10.42
CA LEU A 256 8.91 20.88 -9.63
C LEU A 256 7.52 20.47 -9.18
N LEU A 257 6.73 21.44 -8.68
CA LEU A 257 5.33 21.24 -8.31
C LEU A 257 4.49 20.79 -9.52
N GLY A 258 4.67 21.42 -10.68
CA GLY A 258 4.03 20.99 -11.93
C GLY A 258 4.40 19.56 -12.33
N THR A 259 5.66 19.17 -12.16
CA THR A 259 6.10 17.78 -12.39
C THR A 259 5.42 16.81 -11.43
N LEU A 260 5.32 17.16 -10.15
CA LEU A 260 4.61 16.36 -9.15
C LEU A 260 3.11 16.23 -9.49
N ALA A 261 2.46 17.33 -9.86
CA ALA A 261 1.06 17.31 -10.29
C ALA A 261 0.87 16.39 -11.50
N ASN A 262 1.74 16.46 -12.52
CA ASN A 262 1.69 15.56 -13.68
C ASN A 262 1.82 14.09 -13.24
N LYS A 263 2.77 13.76 -12.36
CA LYS A 263 2.93 12.40 -11.83
C LYS A 263 1.72 11.93 -11.03
N MET A 264 1.07 12.83 -10.30
CA MET A 264 -0.15 12.51 -9.55
C MET A 264 -1.37 12.36 -10.47
N ARG A 265 -1.47 13.11 -11.58
CA ARG A 265 -2.53 12.88 -12.60
C ARG A 265 -2.35 11.53 -13.31
N ASP A 266 -1.11 11.14 -13.55
CA ASP A 266 -0.77 9.84 -14.12
C ASP A 266 -0.85 8.69 -13.10
N PHE A 267 -1.02 9.00 -11.81
CA PHE A 267 -1.07 8.00 -10.76
C PHE A 267 -2.30 7.12 -10.93
N LYS A 268 -2.05 5.83 -11.13
CA LYS A 268 -3.07 4.80 -11.03
C LYS A 268 -2.74 3.96 -9.81
N PRO A 269 -3.68 3.78 -8.86
CA PRO A 269 -3.47 2.88 -7.75
C PRO A 269 -3.37 1.45 -8.27
N GLU A 270 -2.14 1.02 -8.56
CA GLU A 270 -1.88 -0.34 -9.01
C GLU A 270 -1.89 -1.27 -7.81
N LYS A 271 -2.90 -2.13 -7.77
CA LYS A 271 -2.78 -3.40 -7.05
C LYS A 271 -2.06 -4.37 -7.97
N SER A 272 -1.27 -5.26 -7.39
CA SER A 272 -0.71 -6.41 -8.10
C SER A 272 -1.44 -7.69 -7.65
N GLY A 273 -1.22 -8.78 -8.38
CA GLY A 273 -1.70 -10.08 -7.95
C GLY A 273 -3.20 -10.31 -8.13
N MET A 274 -3.71 -11.21 -7.28
CA MET A 274 -5.11 -11.62 -7.24
C MET A 274 -6.08 -10.44 -7.02
N VAL A 275 -5.72 -9.50 -6.13
CA VAL A 275 -6.56 -8.34 -5.81
C VAL A 275 -6.76 -7.47 -7.04
N ALA A 276 -5.69 -7.23 -7.81
CA ALA A 276 -5.74 -6.45 -9.05
C ALA A 276 -6.66 -7.09 -10.08
N ALA A 277 -6.53 -8.41 -10.27
CA ALA A 277 -7.36 -9.17 -11.18
C ALA A 277 -8.84 -9.09 -10.78
N ALA A 278 -9.15 -9.27 -9.49
CA ALA A 278 -10.50 -9.17 -8.97
C ALA A 278 -11.14 -7.82 -9.29
N ILE A 279 -10.47 -6.73 -8.92
CA ILE A 279 -11.03 -5.37 -9.01
C ILE A 279 -10.82 -4.68 -10.36
N ALA A 280 -10.33 -5.39 -11.38
CA ALA A 280 -10.02 -4.81 -12.70
C ALA A 280 -11.24 -4.15 -13.39
N SER A 281 -12.47 -4.56 -13.04
CA SER A 281 -13.69 -3.88 -13.49
C SER A 281 -13.98 -2.66 -12.60
N ARG A 282 -14.43 -1.55 -13.20
CA ARG A 282 -14.91 -0.37 -12.46
C ARG A 282 -16.16 -0.66 -11.62
N LYS A 283 -17.08 -1.49 -12.12
CA LYS A 283 -18.32 -1.86 -11.41
C LYS A 283 -18.05 -3.04 -10.48
N GLN A 284 -18.47 -2.91 -9.22
CA GLN A 284 -18.44 -3.98 -8.24
C GLN A 284 -19.39 -5.11 -8.69
N ASN A 285 -18.86 -6.32 -8.73
CA ASN A 285 -19.63 -7.52 -9.02
C ASN A 285 -18.95 -8.71 -8.32
N PRO A 286 -19.45 -9.15 -7.16
CA PRO A 286 -18.83 -10.22 -6.37
C PRO A 286 -18.58 -11.49 -7.18
N LYS A 287 -19.49 -11.84 -8.11
CA LYS A 287 -19.33 -12.98 -9.01
C LYS A 287 -18.11 -12.82 -9.91
N THR A 288 -17.99 -11.71 -10.61
CA THR A 288 -16.88 -11.46 -11.54
C THR A 288 -15.56 -11.30 -10.80
N GLU A 289 -15.57 -10.63 -9.64
CA GLU A 289 -14.40 -10.43 -8.78
C GLU A 289 -13.85 -11.78 -8.28
N TYR A 290 -14.72 -12.65 -7.76
CA TYR A 290 -14.38 -14.00 -7.34
C TYR A 290 -13.76 -14.81 -8.49
N ILE A 291 -14.44 -14.85 -9.65
CA ILE A 291 -13.98 -15.65 -10.80
C ILE A 291 -12.60 -15.18 -11.27
N ARG A 292 -12.37 -13.86 -11.34
CA ARG A 292 -11.08 -13.30 -11.77
C ARG A 292 -9.98 -13.58 -10.76
N ALA A 293 -10.26 -13.46 -9.47
CA ALA A 293 -9.34 -13.85 -8.40
C ALA A 293 -8.96 -15.33 -8.52
N PHE A 294 -9.95 -16.20 -8.71
CA PHE A 294 -9.78 -17.64 -8.84
C PHE A 294 -8.95 -17.98 -10.10
N GLY A 295 -9.32 -17.44 -11.26
CA GLY A 295 -8.58 -17.64 -12.50
C GLY A 295 -7.16 -17.09 -12.47
N TYR A 296 -6.94 -15.95 -11.80
CA TYR A 296 -5.59 -15.40 -11.60
C TYR A 296 -4.72 -16.37 -10.79
N GLN A 297 -5.22 -16.89 -9.67
CA GLN A 297 -4.48 -17.85 -8.85
C GLN A 297 -4.12 -19.10 -9.67
N LEU A 298 -5.10 -19.69 -10.36
CA LEU A 298 -4.86 -20.86 -11.19
C LEU A 298 -3.82 -20.63 -12.28
N THR A 299 -3.91 -19.54 -13.03
CA THR A 299 -3.06 -19.30 -14.21
C THR A 299 -1.71 -18.68 -13.88
N LYS A 300 -1.67 -17.69 -12.99
CA LYS A 300 -0.47 -16.91 -12.70
C LYS A 300 0.35 -17.48 -11.55
N GLN A 301 -0.32 -17.99 -10.50
CA GLN A 301 0.37 -18.56 -9.34
C GLN A 301 0.71 -20.04 -9.56
N TYR A 302 -0.24 -20.81 -10.10
CA TYR A 302 -0.11 -22.28 -10.20
C TYR A 302 0.02 -22.81 -11.63
N HIS A 303 0.10 -21.92 -12.64
CA HIS A 303 0.39 -22.25 -14.04
C HIS A 303 -0.58 -23.25 -14.69
N PHE A 304 -1.85 -23.26 -14.28
CA PHE A 304 -2.88 -24.05 -14.95
C PHE A 304 -3.18 -23.52 -16.34
N THR A 305 -3.32 -24.44 -17.30
CA THR A 305 -3.99 -24.15 -18.57
C THR A 305 -5.49 -24.32 -18.38
N LEU A 306 -6.26 -23.23 -18.50
CA LEU A 306 -7.71 -23.26 -18.27
C LEU A 306 -8.46 -23.88 -19.45
N THR A 307 -8.53 -25.22 -19.44
CA THR A 307 -9.35 -25.97 -20.39
C THR A 307 -10.85 -25.82 -20.10
N GLN A 308 -11.70 -26.15 -21.06
CA GLN A 308 -13.16 -26.07 -20.89
C GLN A 308 -13.67 -26.81 -19.64
N PRO A 309 -13.24 -28.06 -19.33
CA PRO A 309 -13.76 -28.72 -18.14
C PRO A 309 -13.25 -28.13 -16.82
N ILE A 310 -12.05 -27.52 -16.80
CA ILE A 310 -11.57 -26.75 -15.64
C ILE A 310 -12.45 -25.52 -15.43
N MET A 311 -12.75 -24.75 -16.49
CA MET A 311 -13.64 -23.60 -16.39
C MET A 311 -15.08 -23.97 -16.01
N LEU A 312 -15.59 -25.13 -16.47
CA LEU A 312 -16.86 -25.68 -16.01
C LEU A 312 -16.81 -25.97 -14.51
N ALA A 313 -15.77 -26.69 -14.05
CA ALA A 313 -15.59 -26.97 -12.62
C ALA A 313 -15.48 -25.69 -11.79
N MET A 314 -14.79 -24.65 -12.29
CA MET A 314 -14.73 -23.33 -11.64
C MET A 314 -16.12 -22.72 -11.46
N ALA A 315 -17.02 -22.84 -12.43
CA ALA A 315 -18.39 -22.33 -12.30
C ALA A 315 -19.17 -23.06 -11.19
N HIS A 316 -19.10 -24.39 -11.14
CA HIS A 316 -19.73 -25.17 -10.07
C HIS A 316 -19.17 -24.80 -8.69
N VAL A 317 -17.84 -24.74 -8.58
CA VAL A 317 -17.14 -24.41 -7.33
C VAL A 317 -17.49 -22.98 -6.89
N ALA A 318 -17.60 -22.03 -7.82
CA ALA A 318 -18.00 -20.66 -7.49
C ALA A 318 -19.41 -20.60 -6.86
N ASN A 319 -20.36 -21.39 -7.36
CA ASN A 319 -21.70 -21.48 -6.75
C ASN A 319 -21.67 -22.06 -5.32
N VAL A 320 -20.74 -22.97 -5.03
CA VAL A 320 -20.55 -23.56 -3.70
C VAL A 320 -19.86 -22.58 -2.75
N VAL A 321 -18.83 -21.88 -3.23
CA VAL A 321 -18.06 -20.94 -2.41
C VAL A 321 -18.89 -19.70 -2.07
N LEU A 322 -19.46 -19.03 -3.09
CA LEU A 322 -20.28 -17.83 -2.90
C LEU A 322 -21.58 -18.12 -2.14
N ASN A 323 -22.14 -19.32 -2.33
CA ASN A 323 -23.29 -19.85 -1.58
C ASN A 323 -24.45 -18.85 -1.39
N SER A 324 -24.78 -18.11 -2.44
CA SER A 324 -25.87 -17.13 -2.43
C SER A 324 -26.96 -17.54 -3.43
N PRO A 325 -28.25 -17.55 -3.04
CA PRO A 325 -29.34 -17.91 -3.95
C PRO A 325 -29.50 -16.90 -5.10
N ASP A 326 -29.06 -15.66 -4.91
CA ASP A 326 -29.18 -14.58 -5.89
C ASP A 326 -28.02 -14.58 -6.89
N VAL A 327 -26.97 -15.37 -6.64
CA VAL A 327 -25.76 -15.41 -7.46
C VAL A 327 -25.59 -16.79 -8.07
N VAL A 328 -25.99 -16.90 -9.34
CA VAL A 328 -25.70 -18.08 -10.16
C VAL A 328 -24.51 -17.79 -11.08
N VAL A 329 -23.51 -18.67 -11.01
CA VAL A 329 -22.30 -18.66 -11.83
C VAL A 329 -22.41 -19.74 -12.89
N THR A 330 -22.35 -19.33 -14.15
CA THR A 330 -22.38 -20.22 -15.31
C THR A 330 -20.99 -20.33 -15.95
N TYR A 331 -20.80 -21.33 -16.80
CA TYR A 331 -19.60 -21.44 -17.64
C TYR A 331 -19.33 -20.17 -18.47
N ASP A 332 -20.38 -19.57 -19.02
CA ASP A 332 -20.25 -18.37 -19.83
C ASP A 332 -19.81 -17.15 -19.01
N ASP A 333 -20.24 -17.06 -17.75
CA ASP A 333 -19.71 -16.06 -16.81
C ASP A 333 -18.21 -16.24 -16.59
N VAL A 334 -17.75 -17.49 -16.41
CA VAL A 334 -16.32 -17.80 -16.21
C VAL A 334 -15.52 -17.42 -17.45
N ARG A 335 -15.97 -17.86 -18.63
CA ARG A 335 -15.32 -17.55 -19.90
C ARG A 335 -15.23 -16.04 -20.15
N LYS A 336 -16.32 -15.30 -19.91
CA LYS A 336 -16.36 -13.84 -20.12
C LYS A 336 -15.51 -13.07 -19.10
N ALA A 337 -15.43 -13.54 -17.86
CA ALA A 337 -14.67 -12.86 -16.82
C ALA A 337 -13.15 -13.00 -17.00
N LEU A 338 -12.70 -14.07 -17.65
CA LEU A 338 -11.29 -14.45 -17.84
C LEU A 338 -10.72 -14.18 -19.24
N ALA A 339 -11.57 -13.79 -20.20
CA ALA A 339 -11.16 -13.33 -21.52
C ALA A 339 -10.52 -11.93 -21.46
#